data_AF-A0A4Q5Y417-F1
#
_entry.id   AF-A0A4Q5Y417-F1
#
_cell.length_a   1.000
_cell.length_b   1.000
_cell.length_c   1.000
_cell.angle_alpha   90.00
_cell.angle_beta   90.00
_cell.angle_gamma   90.00
#
_symmetry.space_group_name_H-M   'P 1'
#
loop_
_entity.id
_entity.type
_entity.pdbx_description
1 polymer ?
#
loop_
_entity_poly.entity_id
_entity_poly.type
_entity_poly.pdbx_seq_one_letter_code
_entity_poly.pdbx_strand_id
1 'polypeptide(L)'
;YKVTMTVQTKKLYYDKAGKETGVGKAKDLIEIGIFAADAKNKKGMTEKVPLYLKKQWLAPGVHKLEFVVKGKPAKAGIDPYNKLIDRVSDDNVKPVD
;
A
#
# COMPACT_ATOMS: atom_id res chain seq x y z
N TYR A 1 18.61 3.06 2.65
CA TYR A 1 17.88 2.27 3.66
C TYR A 1 17.18 1.12 2.96
N LYS A 2 17.25 -0.09 3.53
CA LYS A 2 16.55 -1.27 3.00
C LYS A 2 15.23 -1.42 3.77
N VAL A 3 14.11 -1.44 3.06
CA VAL A 3 12.78 -1.66 3.63
C VAL A 3 12.29 -3.01 3.13
N THR A 4 11.86 -3.86 4.06
CA THR A 4 11.23 -5.15 3.74
C THR A 4 9.82 -5.12 4.30
N MET A 5 8.84 -5.49 3.47
CA MET A 5 7.45 -5.60 3.91
C MET A 5 6.83 -6.89 3.41
N THR A 6 5.92 -7.43 4.21
CA THR A 6 5.07 -8.55 3.81
C THR A 6 3.67 -8.00 3.59
N VAL A 7 3.10 -8.26 2.42
CA VAL A 7 1.76 -7.79 2.05
C VAL A 7 0.91 -8.95 1.60
N GLN A 8 -0.38 -8.89 1.88
CA GLN A 8 -1.36 -9.86 1.41
C GLN A 8 -2.34 -9.18 0.47
N THR A 9 -2.59 -9.79 -0.68
CA THR A 9 -3.52 -9.28 -1.68
C THR A 9 -4.60 -10.31 -1.95
N LYS A 10 -5.87 -9.88 -1.99
CA LYS A 10 -7.01 -10.72 -2.34
C LYS A 10 -8.04 -9.88 -3.08
N LYS A 11 -8.56 -10.39 -4.19
CA LYS A 11 -9.68 -9.79 -4.91
C LYS A 11 -10.93 -10.62 -4.72
N LEU A 12 -11.98 -10.00 -4.21
CA LEU A 12 -13.25 -10.63 -3.91
C LEU A 12 -14.36 -10.00 -4.75
N TYR A 13 -15.27 -10.83 -5.24
CA TYR A 13 -16.47 -10.39 -5.93
C TYR A 13 -17.68 -10.63 -5.04
N TYR A 14 -18.61 -9.68 -5.06
CA TYR A 14 -19.85 -9.75 -4.30
C TYR A 14 -21.03 -9.46 -5.23
N ASP A 15 -22.18 -10.08 -4.95
CA ASP A 15 -23.43 -9.69 -5.58
C ASP A 15 -24.05 -8.45 -4.90
N LYS A 16 -25.21 -8.01 -5.41
CA LYS A 16 -25.96 -6.86 -4.87
C LYS A 16 -26.47 -7.09 -3.44
N ALA A 17 -26.58 -8.34 -2.99
CA ALA A 17 -27.00 -8.70 -1.65
C ALA A 17 -25.82 -8.82 -0.67
N GLY A 18 -24.58 -8.58 -1.14
CA GLY A 18 -23.37 -8.66 -0.34
C GLY A 18 -22.82 -10.07 -0.14
N LYS A 19 -23.32 -11.06 -0.89
CA LYS A 19 -22.81 -12.43 -0.85
C LYS A 19 -21.56 -12.56 -1.70
N GLU A 20 -20.49 -13.17 -1.17
CA GLU A 20 -19.26 -13.46 -1.94
C GLU A 20 -19.60 -14.42 -3.09
N THR A 21 -19.29 -14.00 -4.32
CA THR A 21 -19.56 -14.76 -5.56
C THR A 21 -18.30 -15.33 -6.19
N GLY A 22 -17.11 -14.91 -5.74
CA GLY A 22 -15.88 -15.49 -6.22
C GLY A 22 -14.62 -14.75 -5.79
N VAL A 23 -13.49 -15.35 -6.17
CA VAL A 23 -12.14 -14.85 -5.90
C VAL A 23 -11.41 -14.62 -7.21
N GLY A 24 -10.87 -13.41 -7.39
CA GLY A 24 -10.04 -13.08 -8.55
C GLY A 24 -8.70 -13.80 -8.47
N LYS A 25 -8.24 -14.34 -9.62
CA LYS A 25 -6.95 -15.04 -9.75
C LYS A 25 -5.89 -14.24 -10.53
N ALA A 26 -6.31 -13.18 -11.22
CA ALA A 26 -5.42 -12.34 -12.00
C ALA A 26 -4.63 -11.39 -11.10
N LYS A 27 -3.48 -10.93 -11.60
CA LYS A 27 -2.72 -9.85 -10.99
C LYS A 27 -3.46 -8.52 -11.11
N ASP A 28 -3.38 -7.69 -10.07
CA ASP A 28 -3.90 -6.33 -10.07
C ASP A 28 -2.76 -5.32 -9.89
N LEU A 29 -2.96 -4.12 -10.42
CA LEU A 29 -1.98 -3.04 -10.37
C LEU A 29 -2.20 -2.22 -9.09
N ILE A 30 -1.33 -2.43 -8.09
CA ILE A 30 -1.44 -1.84 -6.75
C ILE A 30 -0.30 -0.85 -6.55
N GLU A 31 -0.60 0.33 -6.01
CA GLU A 31 0.42 1.34 -5.69
C GLU A 31 1.15 0.97 -4.40
N ILE A 32 2.48 1.03 -4.39
CA ILE A 32 3.30 0.79 -3.21
C ILE A 32 3.95 2.11 -2.83
N GLY A 33 3.83 2.46 -1.55
CA GLY A 33 4.36 3.67 -0.97
C GLY A 33 5.37 3.39 0.14
N ILE A 34 6.49 4.10 0.13
CA ILE A 34 7.43 4.22 1.23
C ILE A 34 7.63 5.70 1.48
N PHE A 35 7.44 6.13 2.72
CA PHE A 35 7.44 7.53 3.10
C PHE A 35 8.45 7.77 4.22
N ALA A 36 9.06 8.94 4.21
CA ALA A 36 9.75 9.47 5.37
C ALA A 36 8.73 9.97 6.41
N ALA A 37 9.22 10.54 7.52
CA ALA A 37 8.36 11.23 8.47
C ALA A 37 7.57 12.35 7.77
N ASP A 38 6.34 12.59 8.21
CA ASP A 38 5.49 13.64 7.66
C ASP A 38 6.18 15.00 7.85
N ALA A 39 6.12 15.86 6.85
CA ALA A 39 6.72 17.19 6.86
C ALA A 39 5.65 18.29 6.82
N LYS A 40 6.07 19.54 6.97
CA LYS A 40 5.23 20.72 6.78
C LYS A 40 5.57 21.38 5.45
N ASN A 41 4.57 21.63 4.63
CA ASN A 41 4.76 22.40 3.40
C ASN A 41 4.90 23.90 3.70
N LYS A 42 5.15 24.72 2.66
CA LYS A 42 5.30 26.19 2.79
C LYS A 42 4.09 26.90 3.41
N LYS A 43 2.92 26.25 3.47
CA LYS A 43 1.67 26.76 4.07
C LYS A 43 1.42 26.20 5.47
N GLY A 44 2.38 25.48 6.07
CA GLY A 44 2.23 24.87 7.40
C GLY A 44 1.29 23.65 7.44
N MET A 45 0.89 23.13 6.28
CA MET A 45 0.07 21.92 6.21
C MET A 45 0.95 20.66 6.26
N THR A 46 0.45 19.62 6.93
CA THR A 46 1.13 18.33 6.97
C THR A 46 1.11 17.67 5.60
N GLU A 47 2.26 17.21 5.14
CA GLU A 47 2.46 16.58 3.84
C GLU A 47 3.22 15.26 4.02
N LYS A 48 2.75 14.21 3.34
CA LYS A 48 3.46 12.92 3.25
C LYS A 48 4.67 13.10 2.34
N VAL A 49 5.85 12.64 2.77
CA VAL A 49 7.09 12.74 1.99
C VAL A 49 7.42 11.40 1.36
N PRO A 50 7.14 11.16 0.06
CA PRO A 50 7.40 9.88 -0.58
C PRO A 50 8.90 9.68 -0.84
N LEU A 51 9.45 8.58 -0.35
CA LEU A 51 10.76 8.04 -0.74
C LEU A 51 10.63 7.05 -1.91
N TYR A 52 9.47 6.40 -2.01
CA TYR A 52 9.08 5.52 -3.11
C TYR A 52 7.56 5.60 -3.28
N LEU A 53 7.08 5.76 -4.51
CA LEU A 53 5.66 5.68 -4.82
C LEU A 53 5.50 5.18 -6.25
N LYS A 54 5.21 3.89 -6.42
CA LYS A 54 5.06 3.27 -7.76
C LYS A 54 4.03 2.16 -7.74
N LYS A 55 3.34 2.00 -8.87
CA LYS A 55 2.42 0.89 -9.11
C LYS A 55 3.19 -0.39 -9.48
N GLN A 56 2.77 -1.51 -8.92
CA GLN A 56 3.31 -2.84 -9.21
C GLN A 56 2.17 -3.83 -9.41
N TRP A 57 2.38 -4.78 -10.31
CA TRP A 57 1.45 -5.88 -10.52
C TRP A 57 1.66 -6.94 -9.43
N LEU A 58 0.63 -7.19 -8.62
CA LEU A 58 0.66 -8.23 -7.59
C LEU A 58 -0.42 -9.27 -7.89
N ALA A 59 -0.01 -10.54 -7.96
CA ALA A 59 -0.95 -11.67 -7.98
C ALA A 59 -1.65 -11.79 -6.62
N PRO A 60 -2.81 -12.45 -6.51
CA PRO A 60 -3.42 -12.75 -5.20
C PRO A 60 -2.50 -13.65 -4.37
N GLY A 61 -2.31 -13.34 -3.09
CA GLY A 61 -1.47 -14.10 -2.17
C GLY A 61 -0.61 -13.24 -1.25
N VAL A 62 0.35 -13.88 -0.57
CA VAL A 62 1.32 -13.21 0.30
C VAL A 62 2.59 -12.93 -0.49
N HIS A 63 3.08 -11.69 -0.41
CA HIS A 63 4.30 -11.25 -1.09
C HIS A 63 5.27 -10.66 -0.08
N LYS A 64 6.55 -11.02 -0.21
CA LYS A 64 7.63 -10.34 0.48
C LYS A 64 8.31 -9.40 -0.50
N LEU A 65 8.27 -8.10 -0.20
CA LEU A 65 8.77 -7.05 -1.08
C LEU A 65 9.95 -6.35 -0.40
N GLU A 66 11.02 -6.13 -1.15
CA GLU A 66 12.22 -5.45 -0.68
C GLU A 66 12.52 -4.22 -1.54
N PHE A 67 12.80 -3.10 -0.89
CA PHE A 67 13.06 -1.82 -1.53
C PHE A 67 14.30 -1.16 -0.95
N VAL A 68 15.06 -0.49 -1.80
CA VAL A 68 16.17 0.38 -1.39
C VAL A 68 15.78 1.82 -1.67
N VAL A 69 15.72 2.64 -0.62
CA VAL A 69 15.32 4.05 -0.70
C VAL A 69 16.41 5.00 -0.24
N LYS A 70 16.40 6.21 -0.83
CA LYS A 70 17.28 7.33 -0.48
C LYS A 70 16.60 8.22 0.56
N GLY A 71 16.76 7.88 1.83
CA GLY A 71 16.18 8.61 2.96
C GLY A 71 15.72 7.66 4.06
N LYS A 72 15.66 8.16 5.30
CA LYS A 72 15.19 7.36 6.45
C LYS A 72 13.68 7.12 6.28
N PRO A 73 13.23 5.86 6.11
CA PRO A 73 11.81 5.56 6.03
C PRO A 73 11.17 5.71 7.41
N ALA A 74 9.86 5.96 7.42
CA ALA A 74 9.06 6.01 8.64
C ALA A 74 7.75 5.22 8.48
N LYS A 75 7.20 5.17 7.26
CA LYS A 75 5.97 4.43 6.96
C LYS A 75 6.08 3.73 5.62
N ALA A 76 5.48 2.56 5.48
CA ALA A 76 5.45 1.84 4.21
C ALA A 76 4.15 1.05 4.05
N GLY A 77 3.73 0.78 2.81
CA GLY A 77 2.43 0.17 2.58
C GLY A 77 2.06 -0.04 1.12
N ILE A 78 0.92 -0.69 0.92
CA ILE A 78 0.21 -0.81 -0.36
C ILE A 78 -1.01 0.11 -0.35
N ASP A 79 -1.41 0.59 -1.51
CA ASP A 79 -2.48 1.55 -1.72
C ASP A 79 -2.53 2.69 -0.67
N PRO A 80 -1.45 3.47 -0.50
CA PRO A 80 -1.28 4.39 0.64
C PRO A 80 -2.23 5.60 0.65
N TYR A 81 -3.06 5.71 -0.38
CA TYR A 81 -4.09 6.73 -0.56
C TYR A 81 -5.49 6.12 -0.72
N ASN A 82 -5.67 4.82 -0.42
CA ASN A 82 -6.95 4.11 -0.45
C ASN A 82 -7.70 4.31 -1.79
N LYS A 83 -7.00 4.13 -2.91
CA LYS A 83 -7.55 4.23 -4.27
C LYS A 83 -8.37 2.99 -4.65
N LEU A 84 -8.11 1.85 -4.00
CA LEU A 84 -8.82 0.60 -4.20
C LEU A 84 -9.95 0.48 -3.19
N ILE A 85 -11.02 -0.23 -3.59
CA ILE A 85 -12.11 -0.57 -2.66
C ILE A 85 -11.59 -1.67 -1.74
N ASP A 86 -11.43 -1.33 -0.47
CA ASP A 86 -10.94 -2.21 0.56
C ASP A 86 -11.84 -2.09 1.81
N ARG A 87 -12.03 -3.22 2.49
CA ARG A 87 -12.82 -3.32 3.72
C ARG A 87 -12.00 -2.95 4.96
N VAL A 88 -10.68 -3.06 4.90
CA VAL A 88 -9.78 -2.87 6.06
C VAL A 88 -8.66 -1.88 5.72
N SER A 89 -8.99 -0.75 5.11
CA SER A 89 -8.01 0.22 4.59
C SER A 89 -7.03 0.81 5.61
N ASP A 90 -7.29 0.64 6.91
CA ASP A 90 -6.41 1.13 7.99
C ASP A 90 -5.14 0.30 8.14
N ASP A 91 -5.05 -0.88 7.53
CA ASP A 91 -3.85 -1.72 7.56
C ASP A 91 -2.90 -1.53 6.37
N ASN A 92 -3.34 -0.77 5.35
CA ASN A 92 -2.61 -0.51 4.11
C ASN A 92 -1.22 0.10 4.34
N VAL A 93 -1.05 0.92 5.39
CA VAL A 93 0.23 1.59 5.72
C VAL A 93 0.61 1.32 7.17
N LYS A 94 1.84 0.86 7.39
CA LYS A 94 2.41 0.60 8.73
C LYS A 94 3.70 1.39 8.96
N PRO A 95 4.02 1.74 10.22
CA PRO A 95 5.34 2.25 10.58
C PRO A 95 6.44 1.25 10.24
N VAL A 96 7.61 1.75 9.85
CA VAL A 96 8.81 0.95 9.57
C VAL A 96 10.03 1.64 10.17
N ASP A 97 10.99 0.84 10.65
CA ASP A 97 12.25 1.30 11.25
C ASP A 97 13.44 1.24 10.28
#